data_AF-A0A7X1EHD0-F1
#
_entry.id   AF-A0A7X1EHD0-F1
#
_cell.length_a   1.000
_cell.length_b   1.000
_cell.length_c   1.000
_cell.angle_alpha   90.00
_cell.angle_beta   90.00
_cell.angle_gamma   90.00
#
_symmetry.space_group_name_H-M   'P 1'
#
loop_
_entity.id
_entity.type
_entity.pdbx_description
1 polymer ?
#
loop_
_entity_poly.entity_id
_entity_poly.type
_entity_poly.pdbx_seq_one_letter_code
_entity_poly.pdbx_strand_id
1 'polypeptide(L)'
;MKTEMIIEKVIDAGLSVFEHENNGDFGDGVMHLTIVGGVRRVEFYPTTETVYANAVKGKFPVFKQKNAGIKVAIRIAKSGV
;
A
#
# COMPACT_ATOMS: atom_id res chain seq x y z
N MET A 1 8.14 -12.17 10.16
CA MET A 1 7.18 -13.24 9.81
C MET A 1 5.92 -12.78 9.06
N LYS A 2 5.06 -11.87 9.57
CA LYS A 2 3.86 -11.45 8.79
C LYS A 2 4.17 -10.47 7.64
N THR A 3 5.10 -9.54 7.83
CA THR A 3 5.44 -8.52 6.82
C THR A 3 6.23 -9.07 5.64
N GLU A 4 7.14 -10.00 5.86
CA GLU A 4 7.91 -10.67 4.79
C GLU A 4 6.99 -11.39 3.79
N MET A 5 6.01 -12.16 4.28
CA MET A 5 5.00 -12.80 3.43
C MET A 5 4.14 -11.80 2.64
N ILE A 6 3.96 -10.58 3.16
CA ILE A 6 3.24 -9.50 2.47
C ILE A 6 4.14 -8.92 1.36
N ILE A 7 5.42 -8.69 1.65
CA ILE A 7 6.43 -8.22 0.71
C ILE A 7 6.58 -9.20 -0.46
N GLU A 8 6.71 -10.50 -0.19
CA GLU A 8 6.78 -11.54 -1.22
C GLU A 8 5.59 -11.48 -2.18
N LYS A 9 4.36 -11.37 -1.65
CA LYS A 9 3.16 -11.23 -2.49
C LYS A 9 3.18 -9.99 -3.39
N VAL A 10 3.80 -8.90 -2.95
CA VAL A 10 3.93 -7.69 -3.76
C VAL A 10 4.96 -7.91 -4.87
N ILE A 11 6.09 -8.52 -4.55
CA ILE A 11 7.15 -8.86 -5.52
C ILE A 11 6.64 -9.86 -6.56
N ASP A 12 5.95 -10.92 -6.14
CA ASP A 12 5.31 -11.91 -7.02
C ASP A 12 4.27 -11.29 -7.97
N ALA A 13 3.65 -10.18 -7.54
CA ALA A 13 2.72 -9.43 -8.38
C ALA A 13 3.42 -8.53 -9.42
N GLY A 14 4.74 -8.50 -9.44
CA GLY A 14 5.58 -7.67 -10.33
C GLY A 14 5.70 -6.22 -9.88
N LEU A 15 5.54 -5.96 -8.57
CA LEU A 15 5.60 -4.63 -7.98
C LEU A 15 6.83 -4.51 -7.08
N SER A 16 7.17 -3.28 -6.69
CA SER A 16 8.22 -3.01 -5.71
C SER A 16 7.60 -2.47 -4.41
N VAL A 17 8.28 -2.69 -3.29
CA VAL A 17 7.81 -2.29 -1.97
C VAL A 17 8.93 -1.66 -1.16
N PHE A 18 8.60 -0.58 -0.45
CA PHE A 18 9.43 0.05 0.56
C PHE A 18 8.74 -0.06 1.91
N GLU A 19 9.40 -0.72 2.85
CA GLU A 19 8.97 -0.77 4.24
C GLU A 19 9.57 0.41 5.00
N HIS A 20 8.73 1.19 5.69
CA HIS A 20 9.22 2.27 6.52
C HIS A 20 8.23 2.64 7.64
N GLU A 21 8.74 3.32 8.64
CA GLU A 21 7.92 3.90 9.69
C GLU A 21 7.12 5.10 9.16
N ASN A 22 5.96 5.33 9.77
CA ASN A 22 5.17 6.51 9.50
C ASN A 22 5.86 7.73 10.10
N ASN A 23 6.39 8.61 9.24
CA ASN A 23 7.02 9.87 9.65
C ASN A 23 5.99 10.97 10.02
N GLY A 24 4.79 10.59 10.46
CA GLY A 24 3.74 11.53 10.83
C GLY A 24 3.75 11.84 12.31
N ASP A 25 3.51 13.10 12.68
CA ASP A 25 3.52 13.64 14.06
C ASP A 25 2.60 12.91 15.07
N PHE A 26 1.77 11.97 14.61
CA PHE A 26 0.72 11.31 15.40
C PHE A 26 0.87 9.78 15.46
N GLY A 27 1.99 9.21 15.01
CA GLY A 27 2.11 7.76 14.91
C GLY A 27 3.54 7.26 14.81
N ASP A 28 4.34 7.55 15.83
CA ASP A 28 5.64 6.90 16.01
C ASP A 28 5.48 5.37 15.98
N GLY A 29 6.33 4.70 15.21
CA GLY A 29 6.40 3.23 15.15
C GLY A 29 5.33 2.52 14.31
N VAL A 30 4.45 3.22 13.60
CA VAL A 30 3.51 2.55 12.68
C VAL A 30 4.23 2.20 11.37
N MET A 31 4.64 0.94 11.27
CA MET A 31 5.22 0.34 10.06
C MET A 31 4.17 0.28 8.94
N HIS A 32 4.52 0.84 7.77
CA HIS A 32 3.70 0.75 6.57
C HIS A 32 4.55 0.44 5.34
N LEU A 33 3.88 -0.04 4.30
CA LEU A 33 4.47 -0.45 3.05
C LEU A 33 4.02 0.49 1.94
N THR A 34 4.97 1.19 1.33
CA THR A 34 4.75 1.90 0.06
C THR A 34 4.94 0.91 -1.09
N ILE A 35 3.87 0.63 -1.84
CA ILE A 35 3.86 -0.24 -3.03
C ILE A 35 3.90 0.63 -4.28
N VAL A 36 4.84 0.33 -5.19
CA VAL A 36 5.08 1.06 -6.45
C VAL A 36 5.39 0.09 -7.61
N GLY A 37 5.69 0.63 -8.80
CA GLY A 37 5.98 -0.16 -10.01
C GLY A 37 4.74 -0.48 -10.86
N GLY A 38 3.53 -0.23 -10.33
CA GLY A 38 2.28 -0.29 -11.08
C GLY A 38 1.85 1.07 -11.64
N VAL A 39 0.58 1.18 -12.02
CA VAL A 39 -0.01 2.43 -12.53
C VAL A 39 -0.28 3.46 -11.43
N ARG A 40 -0.21 3.03 -10.16
CA ARG A 40 -0.55 3.84 -8.99
C ARG A 40 0.30 3.46 -7.78
N ARG A 41 0.85 4.46 -7.09
CA ARG A 41 1.48 4.29 -5.76
C ARG A 41 0.41 4.04 -4.71
N VAL A 42 0.62 3.05 -3.84
CA VAL A 42 -0.33 2.65 -2.81
C VAL A 42 0.40 2.49 -1.48
N GLU A 43 -0.20 3.01 -0.40
CA GLU A 43 0.23 2.78 0.96
C GLU A 43 -0.60 1.66 1.58
N PHE A 44 0.06 0.70 2.22
CA PHE A 44 -0.59 -0.39 2.94
C PHE A 44 -0.09 -0.42 4.39
N TYR A 45 -1.03 -0.46 5.33
CA TYR A 45 -0.76 -0.52 6.76
C TYR A 45 -1.05 -1.93 7.27
N PRO A 46 -0.04 -2.81 7.46
CA PRO A 46 -0.27 -4.22 7.78
C PRO A 46 -1.07 -4.45 9.05
N THR A 47 -0.86 -3.63 10.08
CA THR A 47 -1.52 -3.76 11.40
C THR A 47 -3.04 -3.56 11.32
N THR A 48 -3.50 -2.67 10.44
CA THR A 48 -4.94 -2.33 10.31
C THR A 48 -5.53 -2.82 8.98
N GLU A 49 -4.71 -3.48 8.18
CA GLU A 49 -5.00 -3.86 6.79
C GLU A 49 -5.60 -2.70 5.96
N THR A 50 -5.24 -1.46 6.30
CA THR A 50 -5.73 -0.27 5.62
C THR A 50 -4.96 -0.08 4.32
N VAL A 51 -5.68 0.21 3.25
CA VAL A 51 -5.13 0.60 1.95
C VAL A 51 -5.46 2.06 1.70
N TYR A 52 -4.45 2.83 1.31
CA TYR A 52 -4.58 4.23 0.97
C TYR A 52 -3.85 4.53 -0.32
N ALA A 53 -4.43 5.39 -1.17
CA ALA A 53 -3.72 5.93 -2.31
C ALA A 53 -4.19 7.36 -2.58
N ASN A 54 -3.23 8.26 -2.77
CA ASN A 54 -3.51 9.64 -3.15
C ASN A 54 -4.24 9.72 -4.50
N ALA A 55 -4.91 10.84 -4.74
CA ALA A 55 -5.44 11.14 -6.05
C ALA A 55 -4.29 11.34 -7.05
N VAL A 56 -4.50 10.89 -8.28
CA VAL A 56 -3.63 11.18 -9.42
C VAL A 56 -4.44 12.02 -10.39
N LYS A 57 -4.06 13.28 -10.57
CA LYS A 57 -4.81 14.26 -11.36
C LYS A 57 -5.15 13.70 -12.75
N GLY A 58 -6.45 13.72 -13.08
CA GLY A 58 -6.96 13.24 -14.37
C GLY A 58 -6.92 11.71 -14.57
N LYS A 59 -6.57 10.92 -13.55
CA LYS A 59 -6.51 9.44 -13.64
C LYS A 59 -7.35 8.75 -12.56
N PHE A 60 -7.07 9.02 -11.28
CA PHE A 60 -7.67 8.27 -10.18
C PHE A 60 -8.05 9.19 -8.99
N PRO A 61 -9.25 9.04 -8.40
CA PRO A 61 -9.61 9.74 -7.17
C PRO A 61 -8.86 9.16 -5.96
N VAL A 62 -8.85 9.86 -4.81
CA VAL A 62 -8.32 9.31 -3.55
C VAL A 62 -8.99 7.98 -3.23
N PHE A 63 -8.20 6.97 -2.84
CA PHE A 63 -8.71 5.69 -2.34
C PHE A 63 -8.34 5.53 -0.87
N LYS A 64 -9.29 5.14 -0.04
CA LYS A 64 -9.05 4.76 1.37
C LYS A 64 -10.03 3.68 1.78
N GLN A 65 -9.52 2.54 2.19
CA GLN A 65 -10.36 1.44 2.69
C GLN A 65 -9.66 0.76 3.87
N LYS A 66 -10.36 0.68 5.01
CA LYS A 66 -9.92 -0.06 6.20
C LYS A 66 -10.22 -1.56 6.02
N ASN A 67 -9.45 -2.44 6.65
CA ASN A 67 -9.64 -3.90 6.59
C ASN A 67 -9.75 -4.45 5.15
N ALA A 68 -8.99 -3.87 4.21
CA ALA A 68 -9.02 -4.23 2.80
C ALA A 68 -8.03 -5.34 2.45
N GLY A 69 -6.90 -5.38 3.18
CA GLY A 69 -5.85 -6.38 3.01
C GLY A 69 -4.97 -6.17 1.78
N ILE A 70 -3.88 -6.96 1.72
CA ILE A 70 -2.83 -6.79 0.70
C ILE A 70 -3.30 -7.02 -0.73
N LYS A 71 -4.27 -7.93 -0.95
CA LYS A 71 -4.80 -8.21 -2.30
C LYS A 71 -5.45 -6.98 -2.92
N VAL A 72 -6.15 -6.18 -2.11
CA VAL A 72 -6.72 -4.91 -2.56
C VAL A 72 -5.61 -3.91 -2.85
N ALA A 73 -4.59 -3.80 -2.00
CA ALA A 73 -3.45 -2.91 -2.26
C ALA A 73 -2.77 -3.21 -3.61
N ILE A 74 -2.50 -4.50 -3.88
CA ILE A 74 -1.91 -4.96 -5.15
C ILE A 74 -2.83 -4.63 -6.33
N ARG A 75 -4.14 -4.88 -6.20
CA ARG A 75 -5.12 -4.54 -7.25
C ARG A 75 -5.06 -3.05 -7.55
N ILE A 76 -5.23 -2.20 -6.53
CA ILE A 76 -5.18 -0.73 -6.69
C ILE A 76 -3.86 -0.28 -7.32
N ALA A 77 -2.72 -0.89 -6.95
CA ALA A 77 -1.43 -0.56 -7.55
C ALA A 77 -1.36 -0.90 -9.04
N LYS A 78 -1.97 -2.02 -9.47
CA LYS A 78 -1.94 -2.50 -10.86
C LYS A 78 -3.01 -1.88 -11.76
N SER A 79 -4.24 -1.72 -11.27
CA SER A 79 -5.39 -1.21 -12.05
C SER A 79 -5.70 0.27 -11.79
N GLY A 80 -5.26 0.82 -10.66
CA GLY A 80 -5.61 2.16 -10.21
C GLY A 80 -6.99 2.28 -9.55
N VAL A 81 -7.86 1.27 -9.68
CA VAL A 81 -9.24 1.20 -9.16
C VAL A 81 -9.59 -0.15 -8.58
#